data_AF-A0A6P1BK21-F1
#
_entry.id   AF-A0A6P1BK21-F1
#
_cell.length_a   1.000
_cell.length_b   1.000
_cell.length_c   1.000
_cell.angle_alpha   90.00
_cell.angle_beta   90.00
_cell.angle_gamma   90.00
#
_symmetry.space_group_name_H-M   'P 1'
#
loop_
_entity.id
_entity.type
_entity.pdbx_description
1 polymer ?
#
loop_
_entity_poly.entity_id
_entity_poly.type
_entity_poly.pdbx_seq_one_letter_code
_entity_poly.pdbx_strand_id
1 'polypeptide(L)'
;VLVPSPERYAIHKLIVGSRRKADRDATAKSAKDRLQARSIIEAMIANRQYADLASAFTEAWDRGDQWRAAIRTSIATYDDDFQSSLRTELAKGVTELGSDLAGYDLSDKLAEAGTTQPRPK
;
A
#
# COMPACT_ATOMS: atom_id res chain seq x y z
N VAL A 1 0.29 22.73 14.98
CA VAL A 1 -0.56 21.58 14.58
C VAL A 1 0.38 20.47 14.15
N LEU A 2 0.30 19.27 14.74
CA LEU A 2 1.10 18.13 14.33
C LEU A 2 0.36 17.43 13.18
N VAL A 3 0.84 17.59 11.95
CA VAL A 3 0.29 16.89 10.80
C VAL A 3 1.04 15.56 10.67
N PRO A 4 0.36 14.41 10.67
CA PRO A 4 1.03 13.13 10.45
C PRO A 4 1.70 13.13 9.07
N SER A 5 2.82 12.44 8.95
CA SER A 5 3.47 12.27 7.67
C SER A 5 2.55 11.52 6.69
N PRO A 6 2.60 11.86 5.38
CA PRO A 6 1.64 11.34 4.40
C PRO A 6 1.65 9.82 4.33
N GLU A 7 2.82 9.18 4.41
CA GLU A 7 3.00 7.73 4.41
C GLU A 7 2.28 7.06 5.57
N ARG A 8 2.48 7.56 6.79
CA ARG A 8 1.84 7.01 7.99
C ARG A 8 0.34 7.22 7.96
N TYR A 9 -0.11 8.37 7.45
CA TYR A 9 -1.53 8.65 7.32
C TYR A 9 -2.19 7.76 6.26
N ALA A 10 -1.53 7.49 5.14
CA ALA A 10 -2.01 6.54 4.12
C ALA A 10 -2.19 5.12 4.69
N ILE A 11 -1.15 4.59 5.34
CA ILE A 11 -1.21 3.24 5.93
C ILE A 11 -2.25 3.16 7.06
N HIS A 12 -2.34 4.20 7.89
CA HIS A 12 -3.39 4.30 8.91
C HIS A 12 -4.79 4.24 8.28
N LYS A 13 -5.02 4.97 7.18
CA LYS A 13 -6.31 4.97 6.47
C LYS A 13 -6.63 3.64 5.82
N LEU A 14 -5.64 2.92 5.29
CA LEU A 14 -5.83 1.54 4.86
C LEU A 14 -6.34 0.67 6.01
N ILE A 15 -5.69 0.72 7.17
CA ILE A 15 -6.06 -0.13 8.32
C ILE A 15 -7.45 0.24 8.84
N VAL A 16 -7.75 1.53 9.06
CA VAL A 16 -9.05 1.97 9.57
C VAL A 16 -10.18 1.65 8.59
N GLY A 17 -9.92 1.78 7.27
CA GLY A 17 -10.87 1.44 6.22
C GLY A 17 -11.34 -0.02 6.27
N SER A 18 -10.48 -0.96 6.70
CA SER A 18 -10.84 -2.39 6.78
C SER A 18 -11.76 -2.73 7.95
N ARG A 19 -11.64 -2.02 9.07
CA ARG A 19 -12.25 -2.39 10.36
C ARG A 19 -13.70 -1.96 10.52
N ARG A 20 -14.19 -1.07 9.65
CA ARG A 20 -15.50 -0.41 9.76
C ARG A 20 -16.65 -1.18 9.05
N LYS A 21 -16.58 -2.51 8.95
CA LYS A 21 -17.63 -3.32 8.28
C LYS A 21 -18.88 -3.63 9.13
N ALA A 22 -18.89 -3.31 10.43
CA ALA A 22 -19.93 -3.80 11.36
C ALA A 22 -21.19 -2.90 11.50
N ASP A 23 -21.19 -1.67 10.98
CA ASP A 23 -22.30 -0.73 11.13
C ASP A 23 -22.79 -0.21 9.77
N ARG A 24 -24.10 0.03 9.60
CA ARG A 24 -24.70 0.50 8.34
C ARG A 24 -24.11 1.84 7.85
N ASP A 25 -23.76 2.73 8.78
CA ASP A 25 -23.06 3.99 8.50
C ASP A 25 -21.54 3.82 8.29
N ALA A 26 -21.01 2.67 8.69
CA ALA A 26 -19.59 2.41 8.69
C ALA A 26 -19.08 1.98 7.30
N THR A 27 -19.97 1.50 6.41
CA THR A 27 -19.64 1.24 5.00
C THR A 27 -19.24 2.51 4.24
N ALA A 28 -19.99 3.60 4.38
CA ALA A 28 -19.68 4.88 3.74
C ALA A 28 -18.39 5.50 4.29
N LYS A 29 -18.19 5.40 5.61
CA LYS A 29 -16.96 5.86 6.28
C LYS A 29 -15.74 5.02 5.86
N SER A 30 -15.90 3.70 5.78
CA SER A 30 -14.87 2.77 5.28
C SER A 30 -14.47 3.09 3.84
N ALA A 31 -15.43 3.31 2.95
CA ALA A 31 -15.16 3.69 1.57
C ALA A 31 -14.41 5.01 1.48
N LYS A 32 -14.80 6.01 2.28
CA LYS A 32 -14.09 7.30 2.38
C LYS A 32 -12.66 7.13 2.88
N ASP A 33 -12.44 6.36 3.94
CA ASP A 33 -11.10 6.13 4.50
C ASP A 33 -10.19 5.43 3.46
N ARG A 34 -10.72 4.44 2.74
CA ARG A 34 -9.98 3.78 1.65
C ARG A 34 -9.67 4.73 0.49
N LEU A 35 -10.63 5.53 0.05
CA LEU A 35 -10.40 6.52 -1.00
C LEU A 35 -9.31 7.53 -0.60
N GLN A 36 -9.33 8.01 0.65
CA GLN A 36 -8.25 8.88 1.16
C GLN A 36 -6.88 8.19 1.13
N ALA A 37 -6.82 6.93 1.54
CA ALA A 37 -5.57 6.16 1.49
C ALA A 37 -5.05 6.04 0.05
N ARG A 38 -5.92 5.67 -0.90
CA ARG A 38 -5.59 5.57 -2.33
C ARG A 38 -5.04 6.89 -2.86
N SER A 39 -5.74 8.01 -2.64
CA SER A 39 -5.31 9.31 -3.17
C SER A 39 -3.94 9.75 -2.65
N ILE A 40 -3.64 9.49 -1.36
CA ILE A 40 -2.33 9.81 -0.79
C ILE A 40 -1.25 8.90 -1.39
N ILE A 41 -1.53 7.60 -1.50
CA ILE A 41 -0.60 6.63 -2.11
C ILE A 41 -0.29 7.01 -3.55
N GLU A 42 -1.30 7.30 -4.37
CA GLU A 42 -1.10 7.71 -5.77
C GLU A 42 -0.24 8.98 -5.87
N ALA A 43 -0.48 9.97 -5.01
CA ALA A 43 0.32 11.18 -4.96
C ALA A 43 1.77 10.90 -4.55
N MET A 44 1.99 10.03 -3.56
CA MET A 44 3.33 9.63 -3.13
C MET A 44 4.08 8.87 -4.23
N ILE A 45 3.42 7.95 -4.93
CA ILE A 45 3.96 7.21 -6.07
C ILE A 45 4.37 8.19 -7.18
N ALA A 46 3.48 9.13 -7.53
CA ALA A 46 3.76 10.16 -8.54
C ALA A 46 4.97 11.05 -8.17
N ASN A 47 5.18 11.29 -6.87
CA ASN A 47 6.31 12.05 -6.34
C ASN A 47 7.55 11.20 -6.00
N ARG A 48 7.58 9.92 -6.39
CA ARG A 48 8.71 9.00 -6.14
C ARG A 48 9.03 8.79 -4.66
N GLN A 49 8.04 8.92 -3.79
CA GLN A 49 8.17 8.71 -2.33
C GLN A 49 7.91 7.24 -1.94
N TYR A 50 8.35 6.30 -2.77
CA TYR A 50 8.10 4.87 -2.57
C TYR A 50 8.89 4.26 -1.40
N ALA A 51 10.07 4.80 -1.09
CA ALA A 51 10.85 4.38 0.09
C ALA A 51 10.14 4.75 1.41
N ASP A 52 9.62 5.98 1.52
CA ASP A 52 8.85 6.42 2.70
C ASP A 52 7.56 5.58 2.86
N LEU A 53 6.86 5.35 1.75
CA LEU A 53 5.66 4.51 1.73
C LEU A 53 5.97 3.08 2.18
N ALA A 54 7.06 2.49 1.66
CA ALA A 54 7.51 1.16 2.05
C ALA A 54 7.86 1.11 3.54
N SER A 55 8.59 2.09 4.06
CA SER A 55 8.97 2.16 5.48
C SER A 55 7.75 2.16 6.41
N ALA A 56 6.74 2.99 6.11
CA ALA A 56 5.50 3.00 6.90
C ALA A 56 4.70 1.70 6.77
N PHE A 57 4.71 1.09 5.59
CA PHE A 57 4.03 -0.17 5.33
C PHE A 57 4.69 -1.34 6.08
N THR A 58 6.02 -1.46 6.04
CA THR A 58 6.76 -2.50 6.77
C THR A 58 6.60 -2.34 8.27
N GLU A 59 6.71 -1.11 8.81
CA GLU A 59 6.47 -0.84 10.23
C GLU A 59 5.08 -1.33 10.66
N ALA A 60 4.06 -1.05 9.85
CA ALA A 60 2.69 -1.48 10.11
C ALA A 60 2.52 -3.00 9.99
N TRP A 61 3.18 -3.62 9.02
CA TRP A 61 3.17 -5.06 8.78
C TRP A 61 3.79 -5.84 9.96
N ASP A 62 4.84 -5.29 10.56
CA ASP A 62 5.57 -5.89 11.67
C ASP A 62 4.83 -5.77 13.01
N ARG A 63 3.75 -4.98 13.09
CA ARG A 63 2.88 -4.93 14.28
C ARG A 63 2.08 -6.23 14.51
N GLY A 64 2.04 -7.14 13.53
CA GLY A 64 1.47 -8.48 13.67
C GLY A 64 0.19 -8.71 12.87
N ASP A 65 -0.38 -9.91 13.02
CA ASP A 65 -1.34 -10.47 12.06
C ASP A 65 -2.63 -9.67 11.91
N GLN A 66 -3.09 -9.01 12.97
CA GLN A 66 -4.27 -8.14 12.89
C GLN A 66 -4.07 -6.95 11.96
N TRP A 67 -2.85 -6.41 11.89
CA TRP A 67 -2.50 -5.31 11.01
C TRP A 67 -2.34 -5.79 9.58
N ARG A 68 -1.66 -6.93 9.39
CA ARG A 68 -1.51 -7.59 8.08
C ARG A 68 -2.87 -7.91 7.46
N ALA A 69 -3.79 -8.50 8.22
CA ALA A 69 -5.15 -8.82 7.75
C ALA A 69 -5.95 -7.56 7.36
N ALA A 70 -5.82 -6.48 8.14
CA ALA A 70 -6.46 -5.21 7.87
C ALA A 70 -5.95 -4.59 6.56
N ILE A 71 -4.64 -4.56 6.37
CA ILE A 71 -4.00 -4.05 5.16
C ILE A 71 -4.45 -4.86 3.94
N ARG A 72 -4.34 -6.20 4.00
CA ARG A 72 -4.79 -7.10 2.93
C ARG A 72 -6.26 -6.86 2.56
N THR A 73 -7.13 -6.79 3.57
CA THR A 73 -8.56 -6.58 3.38
C THR A 73 -8.85 -5.27 2.66
N SER A 74 -8.17 -4.18 3.01
CA SER A 74 -8.35 -2.89 2.34
C SER A 74 -7.81 -2.87 0.92
N ILE A 75 -6.60 -3.42 0.70
CA ILE A 75 -5.98 -3.48 -0.63
C ILE A 75 -6.84 -4.28 -1.60
N ALA A 76 -7.41 -5.41 -1.16
CA ALA A 76 -8.29 -6.27 -1.96
C ALA A 76 -9.59 -5.58 -2.43
N THR A 77 -9.89 -4.38 -1.95
CA THR A 77 -11.08 -3.63 -2.39
C THR A 77 -10.83 -2.67 -3.54
N TYR A 78 -9.57 -2.44 -3.92
CA TYR A 78 -9.22 -1.60 -5.06
C TYR A 78 -9.18 -2.41 -6.35
N ASP A 79 -9.22 -1.70 -7.48
CA ASP A 79 -9.00 -2.30 -8.81
C ASP A 79 -7.59 -2.88 -8.96
N ASP A 80 -7.44 -3.76 -9.96
CA ASP A 80 -6.20 -4.51 -10.21
C ASP A 80 -5.03 -3.61 -10.63
N ASP A 81 -5.34 -2.48 -11.29
CA ASP A 81 -4.34 -1.50 -11.74
C ASP A 81 -3.66 -0.83 -10.54
N PHE A 82 -4.46 -0.29 -9.61
CA PHE A 82 -3.95 0.30 -8.38
C PHE A 82 -3.22 -0.74 -7.53
N GLN A 83 -3.80 -1.93 -7.41
CA GLN A 83 -3.19 -3.05 -6.69
C GLN A 83 -1.82 -3.46 -7.25
N SER A 84 -1.65 -3.45 -8.57
CA SER A 84 -0.37 -3.79 -9.22
C SER A 84 0.65 -2.67 -9.09
N SER A 85 0.21 -1.42 -9.25
CA SER A 85 1.05 -0.23 -9.04
C SER A 85 1.58 -0.15 -7.61
N LEU A 86 0.69 -0.25 -6.62
CA LEU A 86 1.05 -0.21 -5.19
C LEU A 86 2.07 -1.30 -4.84
N ARG A 87 1.84 -2.55 -5.26
CA ARG A 87 2.78 -3.65 -4.98
C ARG A 87 4.15 -3.42 -5.61
N THR A 88 4.18 -2.92 -6.85
CA THR A 88 5.43 -2.62 -7.57
C THR A 88 6.24 -1.55 -6.84
N GLU A 89 5.60 -0.46 -6.42
CA GLU A 89 6.27 0.65 -5.74
C GLU A 89 6.69 0.28 -4.31
N LEU A 90 5.86 -0.47 -3.57
CA LEU A 90 6.26 -1.03 -2.28
C LEU A 90 7.48 -1.95 -2.42
N ALA A 91 7.51 -2.81 -3.44
CA ALA A 91 8.63 -3.71 -3.66
C ALA A 91 9.93 -2.96 -3.98
N LYS A 92 9.87 -1.90 -4.79
CA LYS A 92 11.01 -0.98 -5.00
C LYS A 92 11.49 -0.39 -3.68
N GLY A 93 10.59 0.18 -2.89
CA GLY A 93 10.94 0.81 -1.62
C GLY A 93 11.50 -0.19 -0.59
N VAL A 94 10.91 -1.38 -0.47
CA VAL A 94 11.42 -2.44 0.43
C VAL A 94 12.82 -2.89 0.02
N THR A 95 13.09 -2.99 -1.28
CA THR A 95 14.42 -3.33 -1.81
C THR A 95 15.43 -2.22 -1.50
N GLU A 96 15.05 -0.95 -1.67
CA GLU A 96 15.90 0.20 -1.33
C GLU A 96 16.22 0.27 0.18
N LEU A 97 15.24 -0.10 1.02
CA LEU A 97 15.42 -0.18 2.47
C LEU A 97 16.25 -1.41 2.92
N GLY A 98 16.68 -2.28 1.99
CA GLY A 98 17.47 -3.47 2.28
C GLY A 98 16.71 -4.58 3.02
N SER A 99 15.37 -4.59 2.93
CA SER A 99 14.50 -5.55 3.59
C SER A 99 14.05 -6.67 2.64
N ASP A 100 13.69 -7.84 3.18
CA ASP A 100 13.25 -9.00 2.38
C ASP A 100 11.78 -8.88 1.95
N LEU A 101 11.55 -8.94 0.63
CA LEU A 101 10.23 -8.89 0.00
C LEU A 101 9.30 -10.04 0.42
N ALA A 102 9.86 -11.22 0.70
CA ALA A 102 9.10 -12.40 1.10
C ALA A 102 8.39 -12.22 2.44
N GLY A 103 8.93 -11.34 3.30
CA GLY A 103 8.30 -10.98 4.56
C GLY A 103 6.98 -10.21 4.42
N TYR A 104 6.72 -9.61 3.25
CA TYR A 104 5.70 -8.57 3.10
C TYR A 104 4.63 -8.83 2.04
N ASP A 105 4.51 -10.06 1.52
CA ASP A 105 3.51 -10.41 0.49
C ASP A 105 3.72 -9.64 -0.83
N LEU A 106 4.99 -9.31 -1.13
CA LEU A 106 5.41 -8.55 -2.32
C LEU A 106 6.12 -9.41 -3.37
N SER A 107 6.35 -10.71 -3.09
CA SER A 107 7.14 -11.62 -3.93
C SER A 107 6.46 -12.05 -5.23
N ASP A 108 5.12 -12.09 -5.26
CA ASP A 108 4.38 -12.80 -6.31
C ASP A 108 4.32 -12.11 -7.68
N LYS A 109 4.83 -10.88 -7.84
CA LYS A 109 4.66 -10.14 -9.12
C LYS A 109 5.85 -9.31 -9.64
N LEU A 110 7.02 -9.37 -9.01
CA LEU A 110 8.23 -8.77 -9.59
C LEU A 110 8.70 -9.50 -10.86
N ALA A 111 8.31 -10.77 -11.04
CA ALA A 111 8.65 -11.58 -12.22
C ALA A 111 8.03 -11.05 -13.54
N GLU A 112 6.93 -10.32 -13.49
CA GLU A 112 6.22 -9.82 -14.69
C GLU A 112 6.73 -8.44 -15.15
N ALA A 113 7.32 -7.64 -14.26
CA ALA A 113 7.77 -6.28 -14.59
C ALA A 113 9.13 -6.21 -15.34
N GLY A 114 9.81 -7.35 -15.49
CA GLY A 114 11.16 -7.45 -16.10
C GLY A 114 11.20 -7.61 -17.62
N THR A 115 10.07 -7.80 -18.31
CA THR A 115 10.06 -8.07 -19.76
C THR A 115 9.49 -6.89 -20.55
N THR A 116 10.13 -5.71 -20.45
CA THR A 116 10.06 -4.72 -21.55
C THR A 116 11.33 -4.84 -22.37
N GLN A 117 11.26 -5.75 -23.35
CA GLN A 117 12.29 -6.03 -24.35
C GLN A 117 12.61 -4.78 -25.20
N PRO A 118 13.86 -4.56 -25.66
CA PRO A 118 14.24 -3.32 -26.32
C PRO A 118 13.65 -3.23 -27.72
N ARG A 119 13.20 -2.02 -28.07
CA ARG A 119 12.71 -1.66 -29.41
C ARG A 119 13.83 -1.88 -30.44
N PRO A 120 13.65 -2.72 -31.48
CA PRO A 120 14.63 -2.82 -32.55
C PRO A 120 14.58 -1.58 -33.46
N LYS A 121 15.71 -1.37 -34.14
CA LYS A 121 16.19 -0.18 -34.86
C LYS A 121 15.19 0.54 -35.75
#